data_AF-A0A5F0K748-F1
#
_entry.id   AF-A0A5F0K748-F1
#
_cell.length_a   1.000
_cell.length_b   1.000
_cell.length_c   1.000
_cell.angle_alpha   90.00
_cell.angle_beta   90.00
_cell.angle_gamma   90.00
#
_symmetry.space_group_name_H-M   'P 1'
#
loop_
_entity.id
_entity.type
_entity.pdbx_description
1 polymer ?
#
loop_
_entity_poly.entity_id
_entity_poly.type
_entity_poly.pdbx_seq_one_letter_code
_entity_poly.pdbx_strand_id
1 'polypeptide(L)'
;MKLVLLIWIGWLLAAPVYADTPPQLQGPLVADEGLQGHREYLDSRLAQGQFDAMDSLLETLSVGQREYLLFQLLSDLKSASAPSPALQAWVRAQAAKAPQWLVEGKVDGFLVQLPAYDFAAEARLVLQHWQQLAWQGNYRQLLEQDRFDFKQIYYSSNPDLPQQQQALLAVLDGQPPVVLRREVGRLATLNLFLPDNQLLLHLIEQTGDTALYLKLWRQPVDHDSLAALHAIPRFYTGQEASDLLIAASRNERLMVPALRQLSRLSPLPEGAQQYLLAELGKHQYGGLVAGLLLEMDEPRLLGQLADRLTRQERRHASSVMMSDTGTPDTRPGL
;
A
#
# COMPACT_ATOMS: atom_id res chain seq x y z
N MET A 1 4.51 39.66 -40.73
CA MET A 1 3.34 39.25 -39.92
C MET A 1 3.47 37.76 -39.63
N LYS A 2 3.81 37.38 -38.39
CA LYS A 2 3.98 35.98 -37.96
C LYS A 2 2.68 35.55 -37.27
N LEU A 3 2.00 34.56 -37.83
CA LEU A 3 0.81 33.96 -37.21
C LEU A 3 1.25 32.86 -36.25
N VAL A 4 0.94 33.10 -34.99
CA VAL A 4 0.91 32.13 -33.89
C VAL A 4 -0.33 31.26 -34.09
N LEU A 5 -0.19 29.94 -34.02
CA LEU A 5 -1.31 29.06 -33.72
C LEU A 5 -0.86 27.89 -32.86
N LEU A 6 -1.20 28.02 -31.57
CA LEU A 6 -1.15 27.01 -30.52
C LEU A 6 -2.12 25.87 -30.86
N ILE A 7 -1.66 24.62 -30.81
CA ILE A 7 -2.52 23.46 -30.58
C ILE A 7 -1.91 22.60 -29.47
N TRP A 8 -2.47 22.82 -28.29
CA TRP A 8 -2.51 21.91 -27.15
C TRP A 8 -3.43 20.73 -27.51
N ILE A 9 -2.93 19.49 -27.55
CA ILE A 9 -3.77 18.29 -27.38
C ILE A 9 -3.02 17.24 -26.56
N GLY A 10 -3.45 17.10 -25.31
CA GLY A 10 -3.87 15.83 -24.73
C GLY A 10 -2.78 14.77 -24.49
N TRP A 11 -2.17 14.84 -23.32
CA TRP A 11 -1.65 13.65 -22.63
C TRP A 11 -2.83 12.71 -22.34
N LEU A 12 -2.96 11.65 -23.15
CA LEU A 12 -3.78 10.50 -22.78
C LEU A 12 -3.00 9.66 -21.79
N LEU A 13 -3.41 9.77 -20.52
CA LEU A 13 -3.13 8.80 -19.47
C LEU A 13 -3.58 7.42 -19.96
N ALA A 14 -2.62 6.57 -20.32
CA ALA A 14 -2.86 5.14 -20.48
C ALA A 14 -3.14 4.56 -19.09
N ALA A 15 -4.42 4.47 -18.72
CA ALA A 15 -4.82 3.58 -17.64
C ALA A 15 -4.55 2.13 -18.10
N PRO A 16 -3.88 1.29 -17.31
CA PRO A 16 -3.82 -0.13 -17.61
C PRO A 16 -5.25 -0.68 -17.49
N VAL A 17 -5.86 -0.99 -18.64
CA VAL A 17 -7.09 -1.77 -18.68
C VAL A 17 -6.70 -3.20 -18.28
N TYR A 18 -7.03 -3.57 -17.05
CA TYR A 18 -7.00 -4.97 -16.62
C TYR A 18 -8.24 -5.63 -17.23
N ALA A 19 -8.04 -6.60 -18.12
CA ALA A 19 -9.14 -7.42 -18.61
C ALA A 19 -9.70 -8.25 -17.44
N ASP A 20 -11.00 -8.15 -17.18
CA ASP A 20 -11.69 -8.79 -16.04
C ASP A 20 -11.84 -10.31 -16.20
N THR A 21 -11.45 -10.87 -17.34
CA THR A 21 -11.52 -12.32 -17.60
C THR A 21 -10.23 -12.85 -18.24
N PRO A 22 -9.65 -13.95 -17.73
CA PRO A 22 -8.51 -14.59 -18.37
C PRO A 22 -8.92 -15.06 -19.77
N PRO A 23 -8.04 -14.93 -20.77
CA PRO A 23 -8.37 -15.27 -22.14
C PRO A 23 -8.81 -16.73 -22.27
N GLN A 24 -9.95 -16.95 -22.93
CA GLN A 24 -10.44 -18.29 -23.23
C GLN A 24 -9.95 -18.73 -24.60
N LEU A 25 -9.17 -19.81 -24.64
CA LEU A 25 -8.67 -20.41 -25.88
C LEU A 25 -9.79 -21.14 -26.63
N GLN A 26 -9.88 -20.93 -27.95
CA GLN A 26 -10.84 -21.61 -28.80
C GLN A 26 -10.17 -22.81 -29.50
N GLY A 27 -10.05 -23.94 -28.80
CA GLY A 27 -9.62 -25.22 -29.38
C GLY A 27 -8.69 -26.06 -28.49
N PRO A 28 -8.61 -27.39 -28.70
CA PRO A 28 -7.69 -28.26 -27.98
C PRO A 28 -6.24 -28.06 -28.45
N LEU A 29 -5.31 -27.96 -27.51
CA LEU A 29 -3.87 -27.91 -27.78
C LEU A 29 -3.32 -29.35 -27.88
N VAL A 30 -2.71 -29.69 -29.01
CA VAL A 30 -2.23 -31.07 -29.33
C VAL A 30 -0.71 -31.20 -29.12
N ALA A 31 -0.15 -30.46 -28.15
CA ALA A 31 1.30 -30.41 -27.95
C ALA A 31 1.82 -31.56 -27.08
N ASP A 32 0.97 -32.17 -26.26
CA ASP A 32 1.38 -32.93 -25.07
C ASP A 32 1.71 -34.41 -25.36
N GLU A 33 1.48 -34.91 -26.58
CA GLU A 33 1.64 -36.33 -26.91
C GLU A 33 3.13 -36.74 -27.05
N GLY A 34 3.55 -37.75 -26.28
CA GLY A 34 4.86 -38.38 -26.41
C GLY A 34 6.06 -37.56 -25.91
N LEU A 35 5.83 -36.50 -25.13
CA LEU A 35 6.89 -35.57 -24.70
C LEU A 35 7.59 -35.92 -23.39
N GLN A 36 7.17 -36.97 -22.68
CA GLN A 36 7.72 -37.31 -21.36
C GLN A 36 9.25 -37.54 -21.39
N GLY A 37 9.76 -38.30 -22.37
CA GLY A 37 11.21 -38.53 -22.49
C GLY A 37 12.00 -37.25 -22.82
N HIS A 38 11.40 -36.32 -23.57
CA HIS A 38 11.99 -35.01 -23.83
C HIS A 38 12.01 -34.16 -22.56
N ARG A 39 10.95 -34.21 -21.75
CA ARG A 39 10.89 -33.52 -20.45
C ARG A 39 11.97 -34.04 -19.49
N GLU A 40 12.05 -35.34 -19.30
CA GLU A 40 13.06 -35.96 -18.43
C GLU A 40 14.49 -35.61 -18.85
N TYR A 41 14.76 -35.59 -20.16
CA TYR A 41 16.05 -35.13 -20.68
C TYR A 41 16.31 -33.65 -20.33
N LEU A 42 15.34 -32.77 -20.55
CA LEU A 42 15.49 -31.34 -20.27
C LEU A 42 15.71 -31.08 -18.78
N ASP A 43 14.97 -31.75 -17.90
CA ASP A 43 15.12 -31.63 -16.44
C ASP A 43 16.53 -32.06 -15.99
N SER A 44 17.04 -33.16 -16.55
CA SER A 44 18.40 -33.64 -16.28
C SER A 44 19.48 -32.63 -16.74
N ARG A 45 19.31 -32.03 -17.92
CA ARG A 45 20.24 -31.01 -18.44
C ARG A 45 20.16 -29.70 -17.67
N LEU A 46 18.97 -29.30 -17.25
CA LEU A 46 18.73 -28.13 -16.40
C LEU A 46 19.48 -28.27 -15.08
N ALA A 47 19.37 -29.43 -14.41
CA ALA A 47 20.08 -29.72 -13.18
C ALA A 47 21.61 -29.72 -13.35
N GLN A 48 22.11 -30.08 -14.53
CA GLN A 48 23.53 -30.09 -14.87
C GLN A 48 24.05 -28.73 -15.42
N GLY A 49 23.18 -27.73 -15.60
CA GLY A 49 23.53 -26.44 -16.19
C GLY A 49 23.94 -26.53 -17.67
N GLN A 50 23.49 -27.55 -18.39
CA GLN A 50 23.84 -27.81 -19.80
C GLN A 50 22.84 -27.15 -20.75
N PHE A 51 22.79 -25.82 -20.74
CA PHE A 51 21.80 -25.03 -21.47
C PHE A 51 21.91 -25.16 -22.99
N ASP A 52 23.13 -25.25 -23.55
CA ASP A 52 23.32 -25.44 -24.98
C ASP A 52 22.73 -26.78 -25.48
N ALA A 53 22.79 -27.82 -24.65
CA ALA A 53 22.21 -29.13 -24.95
C ALA A 53 20.69 -29.12 -24.85
N MET A 54 20.12 -28.26 -23.98
CA MET A 54 18.68 -28.02 -23.94
C MET A 54 18.21 -27.30 -25.20
N ASP A 55 18.87 -26.20 -25.57
CA ASP A 55 18.53 -25.41 -26.76
C ASP A 55 18.64 -26.26 -28.03
N SER A 56 19.68 -27.10 -28.14
CA SER A 56 19.85 -28.06 -29.25
C SER A 56 18.66 -29.02 -29.38
N LEU A 57 18.15 -29.56 -28.27
CA LEU A 57 16.96 -30.43 -28.32
C LEU A 57 15.73 -29.63 -28.73
N LEU A 58 15.52 -28.46 -28.11
CA LEU A 58 14.37 -27.60 -28.35
C LEU A 58 14.27 -27.17 -29.82
N GLU A 59 15.40 -26.97 -30.50
CA GLU A 59 15.45 -26.64 -31.94
C GLU A 59 14.97 -27.78 -32.85
N THR A 60 15.07 -29.04 -32.42
CA THR A 60 14.60 -30.20 -33.20
C THR A 60 13.09 -30.43 -33.11
N LEU A 61 12.43 -29.81 -32.13
CA LEU A 61 11.00 -30.03 -31.86
C LEU A 61 10.12 -29.14 -32.74
N SER A 62 8.89 -29.60 -32.97
CA SER A 62 7.87 -28.73 -33.55
C SER A 62 7.61 -27.52 -32.65
N VAL A 63 7.21 -26.39 -33.26
CA VAL A 63 6.97 -25.12 -32.53
C VAL A 63 6.08 -25.34 -31.31
N GLY A 64 5.01 -26.11 -31.46
CA GLY A 64 4.06 -26.34 -30.39
C GLY A 64 4.62 -27.16 -29.23
N GLN A 65 5.34 -28.24 -29.52
CA GLN A 65 5.99 -29.08 -28.51
C GLN A 65 7.09 -28.31 -27.78
N ARG A 66 7.88 -27.51 -28.51
CA ARG A 66 8.94 -26.67 -27.95
C ARG A 66 8.39 -25.65 -26.96
N GLU A 67 7.37 -24.90 -27.35
CA GLU A 67 6.78 -23.85 -26.52
C GLU A 67 6.05 -24.41 -25.31
N TYR A 68 5.37 -25.55 -25.47
CA TYR A 68 4.81 -26.30 -24.34
C TYR A 68 5.87 -26.70 -23.32
N LEU A 69 6.96 -27.34 -23.76
CA LEU A 69 8.02 -27.78 -22.86
C LEU A 69 8.72 -26.60 -22.18
N LEU A 70 8.97 -25.51 -22.90
CA LEU A 70 9.51 -24.27 -22.32
C LEU A 70 8.57 -23.70 -21.25
N PHE A 71 7.27 -23.63 -21.54
CA PHE A 71 6.27 -23.16 -20.59
C PHE A 71 6.25 -24.00 -19.31
N GLN A 72 6.25 -25.33 -19.45
CA GLN A 72 6.31 -26.25 -18.31
C GLN A 72 7.63 -26.13 -17.53
N LEU A 73 8.77 -25.97 -18.20
CA LEU A 73 10.08 -25.86 -17.53
C LEU A 73 10.15 -24.58 -16.69
N LEU A 74 9.69 -23.48 -17.26
CA LEU A 74 9.71 -22.17 -16.60
C LEU A 74 8.66 -22.09 -15.48
N SER A 75 7.52 -22.76 -15.65
CA SER A 75 6.52 -22.89 -14.59
C SER A 75 7.09 -23.55 -13.34
N ASP A 76 7.86 -24.63 -13.49
CA ASP A 76 8.49 -25.33 -12.36
C ASP A 76 9.56 -24.48 -11.68
N LEU A 77 10.29 -23.67 -12.46
CA LEU A 77 11.32 -22.77 -11.95
C LEU A 77 10.78 -21.62 -11.08
N LYS A 78 9.47 -21.32 -11.13
CA LYS A 78 8.85 -20.29 -10.27
C LYS A 78 9.01 -20.58 -8.78
N SER A 79 9.15 -21.85 -8.41
CA SER A 79 9.33 -22.27 -7.01
C SER A 79 10.79 -22.50 -6.63
N ALA A 80 11.71 -22.37 -7.59
CA ALA A 80 13.12 -22.65 -7.38
C ALA A 80 13.82 -21.50 -6.64
N SER A 81 14.62 -21.83 -5.63
CA SER A 81 15.45 -20.87 -4.91
C SER A 81 16.70 -20.48 -5.71
N ALA A 82 17.22 -19.28 -5.44
CA ALA A 82 18.54 -18.74 -5.81
C ALA A 82 19.21 -19.37 -7.07
N PRO A 83 19.07 -18.76 -8.26
CA PRO A 83 19.58 -19.33 -9.50
C PRO A 83 21.10 -19.23 -9.62
N SER A 84 21.72 -20.13 -10.40
CA SER A 84 23.07 -19.91 -10.89
C SER A 84 23.10 -18.79 -11.94
N PRO A 85 24.22 -18.06 -12.12
CA PRO A 85 24.31 -17.00 -13.13
C PRO A 85 24.01 -17.50 -14.55
N ALA A 86 24.41 -18.73 -14.87
CA ALA A 86 24.16 -19.35 -16.17
C ALA A 86 22.66 -19.66 -16.37
N LEU A 87 21.99 -20.19 -15.34
CA LEU A 87 20.55 -20.40 -15.38
C LEU A 87 19.79 -19.07 -15.56
N GLN A 88 20.18 -18.04 -14.81
CA GLN A 88 19.57 -16.72 -14.93
C GLN A 88 19.76 -16.13 -16.33
N ALA A 89 20.93 -16.32 -16.94
CA ALA A 89 21.20 -15.90 -18.32
C ALA A 89 20.32 -16.65 -19.33
N TRP A 90 20.18 -17.96 -19.19
CA TRP A 90 19.32 -18.78 -20.06
C TRP A 90 17.85 -18.36 -19.95
N VAL A 91 17.31 -18.21 -18.73
CA VAL A 91 15.94 -17.73 -18.53
C VAL A 91 15.72 -16.33 -19.11
N ARG A 92 16.71 -15.43 -18.96
CA ARG A 92 16.66 -14.09 -19.59
C ARG A 92 16.62 -14.16 -21.11
N ALA A 93 17.36 -15.10 -21.71
CA ALA A 93 17.29 -15.34 -23.16
C ALA A 93 15.90 -15.83 -23.59
N GLN A 94 15.24 -16.70 -22.81
CA GLN A 94 13.87 -17.14 -23.11
C GLN A 94 12.84 -16.00 -22.93
N ALA A 95 12.98 -15.15 -21.90
CA ALA A 95 12.10 -13.99 -21.65
C ALA A 95 12.10 -12.93 -22.78
N ALA A 96 13.19 -12.89 -23.55
CA ALA A 96 13.38 -11.98 -24.67
C ALA A 96 12.79 -12.52 -26.00
N LYS A 97 12.43 -13.81 -26.07
CA LYS A 97 11.82 -14.41 -27.26
C LYS A 97 10.31 -14.10 -27.29
N ALA A 98 9.74 -14.07 -28.50
CA ALA A 98 8.30 -13.99 -28.71
C ALA A 98 7.75 -15.39 -29.00
N PRO A 99 6.63 -15.80 -28.35
CA PRO A 99 5.94 -17.03 -28.73
C PRO A 99 5.49 -16.99 -30.19
N GLN A 100 5.62 -18.12 -30.87
CA GLN A 100 5.32 -18.28 -32.29
C GLN A 100 4.01 -19.02 -32.51
N TRP A 101 3.59 -19.89 -31.59
CA TRP A 101 2.30 -20.55 -31.69
C TRP A 101 1.20 -19.65 -31.16
N LEU A 102 0.46 -19.04 -32.09
CA LEU A 102 -0.69 -18.19 -31.78
C LEU A 102 -2.00 -18.94 -32.01
N VAL A 103 -2.96 -18.69 -31.13
CA VAL A 103 -4.32 -19.23 -31.15
C VAL A 103 -5.33 -18.10 -31.00
N GLU A 104 -6.50 -18.29 -31.58
CA GLU A 104 -7.59 -17.32 -31.45
C GLU A 104 -8.24 -17.45 -30.07
N GLY A 105 -8.35 -16.32 -29.39
CA GLY A 105 -9.01 -16.21 -28.10
C GLY A 105 -9.95 -15.01 -28.07
N LYS A 106 -10.83 -14.98 -27.08
CA LYS A 106 -11.73 -13.83 -26.85
C LYS A 106 -11.31 -13.10 -25.59
N VAL A 107 -11.05 -11.79 -25.71
CA VAL A 107 -10.74 -10.88 -24.59
C VAL A 107 -11.72 -9.71 -24.66
N ASP A 108 -12.48 -9.50 -23.59
CA ASP A 108 -13.45 -8.40 -23.46
C ASP A 108 -14.44 -8.27 -24.63
N GLY A 109 -14.84 -9.39 -25.23
CA GLY A 109 -15.78 -9.39 -26.36
C GLY A 109 -15.11 -9.44 -27.74
N PHE A 110 -13.81 -9.15 -27.84
CA PHE A 110 -13.07 -9.06 -29.09
C PHE A 110 -12.24 -10.32 -29.37
N LEU A 111 -12.14 -10.69 -30.64
CA LEU A 111 -11.24 -11.76 -31.09
C LEU A 111 -9.82 -11.21 -31.15
N VAL A 112 -8.90 -11.89 -30.45
CA VAL A 112 -7.49 -11.55 -30.38
C VAL A 112 -6.64 -12.79 -30.64
N GLN A 113 -5.45 -12.60 -31.20
CA GLN A 113 -4.45 -13.66 -31.29
C GLN A 113 -3.60 -13.65 -30.03
N LEU A 114 -3.51 -14.80 -29.38
CA LEU A 114 -2.78 -14.99 -28.13
C LEU A 114 -1.81 -16.15 -28.26
N PRO A 115 -0.69 -16.14 -27.52
CA PRO A 115 0.18 -17.29 -27.46
C PRO A 115 -0.55 -18.49 -26.87
N ALA A 116 -0.41 -19.66 -27.52
CA ALA A 116 -0.90 -20.93 -26.98
C ALA A 116 -0.22 -21.26 -25.64
N TYR A 117 1.09 -20.97 -25.57
CA TYR A 117 1.89 -21.07 -24.36
C TYR A 117 2.80 -19.84 -24.23
N ASP A 118 2.53 -18.98 -23.25
CA ASP A 118 3.32 -17.76 -23.02
C ASP A 118 4.57 -18.05 -22.19
N PHE A 119 5.49 -18.83 -22.73
CA PHE A 119 6.74 -19.16 -22.04
C PHE A 119 7.60 -17.90 -21.78
N ALA A 120 7.46 -16.86 -22.60
CA ALA A 120 8.21 -15.62 -22.41
C ALA A 120 7.72 -14.86 -21.16
N ALA A 121 6.40 -14.78 -20.94
CA ALA A 121 5.83 -14.24 -19.71
C ALA A 121 6.22 -15.08 -18.48
N GLU A 122 6.18 -16.41 -18.59
CA GLU A 122 6.63 -17.32 -17.54
C GLU A 122 8.09 -17.05 -17.12
N ALA A 123 8.99 -16.90 -18.09
CA ALA A 123 10.39 -16.56 -17.81
C ALA A 123 10.54 -15.21 -17.09
N ARG A 124 9.73 -14.19 -17.44
CA ARG A 124 9.75 -12.90 -16.74
C ARG A 124 9.28 -13.02 -15.29
N LEU A 125 8.26 -13.83 -15.03
CA LEU A 125 7.78 -14.10 -13.67
C LEU A 125 8.86 -14.80 -12.83
N VAL A 126 9.57 -15.78 -13.41
CA VAL A 126 10.71 -16.46 -12.76
C VAL A 126 11.81 -15.44 -12.41
N LEU A 127 12.19 -14.58 -13.36
CA LEU A 127 13.22 -13.56 -13.13
C LEU A 127 12.80 -12.56 -12.05
N GLN A 128 11.54 -12.13 -12.03
CA GLN A 128 10.99 -11.24 -11.01
C GLN A 128 11.05 -11.90 -9.63
N HIS A 129 10.64 -13.18 -9.53
CA HIS A 129 10.71 -13.93 -8.27
C HIS A 129 12.16 -14.03 -7.75
N TRP A 130 13.10 -14.39 -8.62
CA TRP A 130 14.52 -14.47 -8.24
C TRP A 130 15.11 -13.12 -7.84
N GLN A 131 14.73 -12.04 -8.53
CA GLN A 131 15.13 -10.69 -8.14
C GLN A 131 14.61 -10.34 -6.75
N GLN A 132 13.37 -10.71 -6.44
CA GLN A 132 12.77 -10.51 -5.13
C GLN A 132 13.50 -11.30 -4.03
N LEU A 133 13.84 -12.57 -4.29
CA LEU A 133 14.66 -13.37 -3.37
C LEU A 133 16.06 -12.77 -3.15
N ALA A 134 16.69 -12.24 -4.21
CA ALA A 134 18.00 -11.60 -4.12
C ALA A 134 17.97 -10.34 -3.24
N TRP A 135 16.94 -9.50 -3.40
CA TRP A 135 16.74 -8.35 -2.51
C TRP A 135 16.47 -8.79 -1.07
N GLN A 136 15.62 -9.78 -0.85
CA GLN A 136 15.34 -10.29 0.49
C GLN A 136 16.60 -10.80 1.19
N GLY A 137 17.43 -11.57 0.48
CA GLY A 137 18.71 -12.06 0.99
C GLY A 137 19.68 -10.93 1.34
N ASN A 138 19.80 -9.93 0.46
CA ASN A 138 20.64 -8.76 0.68
C ASN A 138 20.16 -7.95 1.91
N TYR A 139 18.87 -7.61 1.97
CA TYR A 139 18.31 -6.84 3.08
C TYR A 139 18.44 -7.56 4.41
N ARG A 140 18.27 -8.88 4.46
CA ARG A 140 18.52 -9.68 5.66
C ARG A 140 19.95 -9.52 6.14
N GLN A 141 20.94 -9.66 5.25
CA GLN A 141 22.35 -9.46 5.60
C GLN A 141 22.64 -8.03 6.07
N LEU A 142 22.09 -7.01 5.40
CA LEU A 142 22.27 -5.62 5.79
C LEU A 142 21.64 -5.31 7.16
N LEU A 143 20.47 -5.88 7.47
CA LEU A 143 19.81 -5.72 8.76
C LEU A 143 20.59 -6.43 9.87
N GLU A 144 21.07 -7.64 9.63
CA GLU A 144 21.92 -8.39 10.59
C GLU A 144 23.23 -7.63 10.89
N GLN A 145 23.85 -7.04 9.87
CA GLN A 145 25.11 -6.30 9.99
C GLN A 145 24.95 -4.86 10.47
N ASP A 146 23.73 -4.41 10.72
CA ASP A 146 23.41 -3.03 11.10
C ASP A 146 23.82 -1.97 10.05
N ARG A 147 23.72 -2.33 8.77
CA ARG A 147 24.13 -1.49 7.61
C ARG A 147 22.97 -1.11 6.69
N PHE A 148 21.74 -1.50 7.03
CA PHE A 148 20.58 -1.20 6.23
C PHE A 148 20.27 0.31 6.24
N ASP A 149 20.12 0.92 5.07
CA ASP A 149 19.70 2.31 4.90
C ASP A 149 18.43 2.37 4.06
N PHE A 150 17.35 2.91 4.64
CA PHE A 150 16.07 3.11 3.94
C PHE A 150 16.21 3.99 2.70
N LYS A 151 17.18 4.92 2.65
CA LYS A 151 17.41 5.79 1.48
C LYS A 151 17.79 5.04 0.21
N GLN A 152 18.32 3.81 0.34
CA GLN A 152 18.68 2.99 -0.82
C GLN A 152 17.44 2.53 -1.61
N ILE A 153 16.26 2.52 -0.97
CA ILE A 153 14.98 2.15 -1.58
C ILE A 153 14.15 3.41 -1.83
N TYR A 154 13.98 4.24 -0.81
CA TYR A 154 13.07 5.39 -0.83
C TYR A 154 13.71 6.65 -1.42
N TYR A 155 14.05 6.60 -2.71
CA TYR A 155 14.46 7.76 -3.51
C TYR A 155 13.47 7.99 -4.66
N SER A 156 13.34 9.25 -5.09
CA SER A 156 12.25 9.70 -5.99
C SER A 156 12.25 9.06 -7.38
N SER A 157 13.39 8.57 -7.86
CA SER A 157 13.57 8.02 -9.19
C SER A 157 13.78 6.50 -9.19
N ASN A 158 13.31 5.79 -8.15
CA ASN A 158 13.44 4.33 -8.07
C ASN A 158 12.32 3.65 -8.88
N PRO A 159 12.61 3.03 -10.04
CA PRO A 159 11.59 2.34 -10.82
C PRO A 159 11.12 1.03 -10.16
N ASP A 160 11.98 0.43 -9.31
CA ASP A 160 11.73 -0.86 -8.67
C ASP A 160 11.18 -0.70 -7.24
N LEU A 161 10.76 0.51 -6.87
CA LEU A 161 10.31 0.85 -5.51
C LEU A 161 9.23 -0.11 -4.99
N PRO A 162 8.13 -0.41 -5.72
CA PRO A 162 7.10 -1.32 -5.22
C PRO A 162 7.65 -2.73 -4.90
N GLN A 163 8.50 -3.26 -5.77
CA GLN A 163 9.04 -4.61 -5.63
C GLN A 163 10.11 -4.66 -4.53
N GLN A 164 10.96 -3.64 -4.42
CA GLN A 164 11.94 -3.52 -3.34
C GLN A 164 11.26 -3.33 -1.98
N GLN A 165 10.19 -2.53 -1.91
CA GLN A 165 9.38 -2.37 -0.71
C GLN A 165 8.75 -3.70 -0.30
N GLN A 166 8.12 -4.43 -1.22
CA GLN A 166 7.56 -5.75 -0.93
C GLN A 166 8.63 -6.74 -0.43
N ALA A 167 9.83 -6.70 -1.00
CA ALA A 167 10.96 -7.50 -0.53
C ALA A 167 11.40 -7.10 0.89
N LEU A 168 11.45 -5.80 1.20
CA LEU A 168 11.78 -5.31 2.53
C LEU A 168 10.74 -5.77 3.58
N LEU A 169 9.45 -5.58 3.31
CA LEU A 169 8.38 -5.97 4.23
C LEU A 169 8.45 -7.47 4.55
N ALA A 170 8.62 -8.32 3.53
CA ALA A 170 8.78 -9.76 3.72
C ALA A 170 10.00 -10.14 4.57
N VAL A 171 11.08 -9.34 4.55
CA VAL A 171 12.25 -9.56 5.41
C VAL A 171 11.99 -9.13 6.85
N LEU A 172 11.27 -8.03 7.05
CA LEU A 172 10.95 -7.47 8.36
C LEU A 172 10.09 -8.42 9.19
N ASP A 173 9.12 -9.12 8.58
CA ASP A 173 8.27 -10.13 9.24
C ASP A 173 9.06 -11.22 10.00
N GLY A 174 10.26 -11.56 9.54
CA GLY A 174 11.12 -12.58 10.14
C GLY A 174 12.21 -12.03 11.06
N GLN A 175 12.31 -10.72 11.29
CA GLN A 175 13.42 -10.14 12.05
C GLN A 175 13.24 -10.27 13.57
N PRO A 176 14.34 -10.40 14.33
CA PRO A 176 14.28 -10.34 15.78
C PRO A 176 13.72 -8.99 16.29
N PRO A 177 12.96 -8.97 17.41
CA PRO A 177 12.40 -7.72 17.97
C PRO A 177 13.43 -6.64 18.31
N VAL A 178 14.70 -7.01 18.51
CA VAL A 178 15.80 -6.06 18.74
C VAL A 178 16.16 -5.32 17.45
N VAL A 179 16.21 -6.03 16.32
CA VAL A 179 16.48 -5.46 15.00
C VAL A 179 15.33 -4.53 14.60
N LEU A 180 14.09 -4.98 14.76
CA LEU A 180 12.91 -4.16 14.47
C LEU A 180 12.89 -2.85 15.26
N ARG A 181 13.09 -2.91 16.59
CA ARG A 181 13.13 -1.68 17.43
C ARG A 181 14.21 -0.70 17.01
N ARG A 182 15.39 -1.19 16.60
CA ARG A 182 16.47 -0.35 16.10
C ARG A 182 16.08 0.33 14.79
N GLU A 183 15.54 -0.42 13.83
CA GLU A 183 15.13 0.15 12.53
C GLU A 183 13.96 1.11 12.67
N VAL A 184 13.03 0.84 13.58
CA VAL A 184 11.95 1.76 13.95
C VAL A 184 12.49 3.08 14.47
N GLY A 185 13.45 3.06 15.40
CA GLY A 185 14.08 4.27 15.92
C GLY A 185 14.81 5.08 14.84
N ARG A 186 15.46 4.40 13.88
CA ARG A 186 16.06 5.04 12.70
C ARG A 186 14.99 5.66 11.81
N LEU A 187 13.98 4.90 11.45
CA LEU A 187 12.92 5.37 10.57
C LEU A 187 12.15 6.55 11.17
N ALA A 188 11.92 6.56 12.48
CA ALA A 188 11.25 7.65 13.19
C ALA A 188 12.01 8.99 13.10
N THR A 189 13.34 8.94 13.12
CA THR A 189 14.21 10.14 13.08
C THR A 189 14.53 10.60 11.66
N LEU A 190 14.54 9.68 10.69
CA LEU A 190 14.85 9.99 9.30
C LEU A 190 13.75 10.86 8.66
N ASN A 191 14.15 11.93 7.97
CA ASN A 191 13.25 12.66 7.08
C ASN A 191 13.30 12.01 5.69
N LEU A 192 12.36 11.12 5.42
CA LEU A 192 12.24 10.35 4.18
C LEU A 192 10.88 10.63 3.56
N PHE A 193 10.88 10.81 2.24
CA PHE A 193 9.65 10.79 1.47
C PHE A 193 9.24 9.32 1.28
N LEU A 194 8.05 8.98 1.77
CA LEU A 194 7.44 7.67 1.54
C LEU A 194 6.30 7.86 0.54
N PRO A 195 6.22 7.03 -0.53
CA PRO A 195 5.15 7.13 -1.52
C PRO A 195 3.78 6.72 -0.94
N ASP A 196 3.80 5.80 0.03
CA ASP A 196 2.66 5.24 0.75
C ASP A 196 3.01 5.06 2.23
N ASN A 197 2.03 4.68 3.04
CA ASN A 197 2.22 4.47 4.47
C ASN A 197 2.39 2.99 4.86
N GLN A 198 2.54 2.08 3.89
CA GLN A 198 2.55 0.64 4.13
C GLN A 198 3.74 0.23 5.02
N LEU A 199 4.93 0.80 4.82
CA LEU A 199 6.10 0.53 5.67
C LEU A 199 5.87 0.97 7.12
N LEU A 200 5.27 2.14 7.33
CA LEU A 200 5.01 2.66 8.68
C LEU A 200 3.98 1.78 9.38
N LEU A 201 2.88 1.46 8.71
CA LEU A 201 1.85 0.57 9.26
C LEU A 201 2.43 -0.78 9.64
N HIS A 202 3.20 -1.40 8.74
CA HIS A 202 3.77 -2.73 8.96
C HIS A 202 4.66 -2.79 10.22
N LEU A 203 5.51 -1.78 10.41
CA LEU A 203 6.34 -1.69 11.62
C LEU A 203 5.54 -1.34 12.87
N ILE A 204 4.49 -0.52 12.75
CA ILE A 204 3.55 -0.21 13.84
C ILE A 204 2.84 -1.48 14.30
N GLU A 205 2.37 -2.34 13.39
CA GLU A 205 1.65 -3.57 13.72
C GLU A 205 2.52 -4.60 14.44
N GLN A 206 3.85 -4.49 14.33
CA GLN A 206 4.81 -5.37 14.99
C GLN A 206 5.37 -4.79 16.29
N THR A 207 5.58 -3.46 16.36
CA THR A 207 6.31 -2.83 17.47
C THR A 207 5.46 -1.90 18.32
N GLY A 208 4.37 -1.36 17.77
CA GLY A 208 3.51 -0.38 18.42
C GLY A 208 4.19 0.97 18.67
N ASP A 209 5.33 1.30 18.06
CA ASP A 209 6.11 2.48 18.44
C ASP A 209 5.36 3.82 18.25
N THR A 210 5.29 4.62 19.32
CA THR A 210 4.58 5.91 19.33
C THR A 210 5.14 6.90 18.31
N ALA A 211 6.46 6.91 18.07
CA ALA A 211 7.09 7.87 17.16
C ALA A 211 6.70 7.58 15.71
N LEU A 212 6.52 6.31 15.33
CA LEU A 212 5.98 5.95 14.02
C LEU A 212 4.53 6.38 13.84
N TYR A 213 3.68 6.21 14.85
CA TYR A 213 2.31 6.75 14.81
C TYR A 213 2.31 8.26 14.56
N LEU A 214 3.10 9.01 15.34
CA LEU A 214 3.18 10.46 15.18
C LEU A 214 3.76 10.88 13.82
N LYS A 215 4.67 10.09 13.26
CA LYS A 215 5.20 10.30 11.92
C LYS A 215 4.14 10.02 10.85
N LEU A 216 3.39 8.93 11.00
CA LEU A 216 2.29 8.55 10.11
C LEU A 216 1.20 9.63 10.05
N TRP A 217 0.81 10.21 11.19
CA TRP A 217 -0.20 11.28 11.23
C TRP A 217 0.17 12.55 10.45
N ARG A 218 1.46 12.75 10.16
CA ARG A 218 1.98 13.88 9.37
C ARG A 218 2.07 13.57 7.88
N GLN A 219 1.89 12.31 7.47
CA GLN A 219 1.89 11.90 6.07
C GLN A 219 0.53 12.14 5.40
N PRO A 220 0.48 12.16 4.06
CA PRO A 220 -0.80 12.09 3.33
C PRO A 220 -1.59 10.85 3.76
N VAL A 221 -2.87 11.06 4.07
CA VAL A 221 -3.76 10.00 4.58
C VAL A 221 -4.21 9.09 3.44
N ASP A 222 -3.98 7.80 3.62
CA ASP A 222 -4.34 6.68 2.75
C ASP A 222 -5.06 5.57 3.54
N HIS A 223 -5.27 4.42 2.90
CA HIS A 223 -5.88 3.25 3.54
C HIS A 223 -5.09 2.77 4.76
N ASP A 224 -3.77 2.75 4.67
CA ASP A 224 -2.87 2.27 5.73
C ASP A 224 -2.89 3.18 6.96
N SER A 225 -3.04 4.49 6.76
CA SER A 225 -3.26 5.45 7.84
C SER A 225 -4.51 5.14 8.67
N LEU A 226 -5.60 4.74 8.00
CA LEU A 226 -6.84 4.36 8.67
C LEU A 226 -6.70 3.00 9.37
N ALA A 227 -6.01 2.05 8.76
CA ALA A 227 -5.72 0.77 9.37
C ALA A 227 -4.88 0.93 10.66
N ALA A 228 -3.92 1.85 10.66
CA ALA A 228 -3.08 2.12 11.84
C ALA A 228 -3.90 2.59 13.05
N LEU A 229 -4.97 3.38 12.84
CA LEU A 229 -5.88 3.77 13.93
C LEU A 229 -6.44 2.52 14.62
N HIS A 230 -6.91 1.54 13.85
CA HIS A 230 -7.43 0.27 14.38
C HIS A 230 -6.38 -0.58 15.10
N ALA A 231 -5.09 -0.39 14.84
CA ALA A 231 -4.01 -1.07 15.53
C ALA A 231 -3.71 -0.48 16.93
N ILE A 232 -4.12 0.76 17.24
CA ILE A 232 -3.80 1.43 18.53
C ILE A 232 -4.20 0.59 19.76
N PRO A 233 -5.43 0.04 19.86
CA PRO A 233 -5.86 -0.70 21.05
C PRO A 233 -5.07 -1.99 21.32
N ARG A 234 -4.31 -2.47 20.32
CA ARG A 234 -3.44 -3.65 20.48
C ARG A 234 -2.25 -3.37 21.39
N PHE A 235 -1.75 -2.13 21.40
CA PHE A 235 -0.54 -1.74 22.11
C PHE A 235 -0.81 -0.74 23.24
N TYR A 236 -1.84 0.08 23.11
CA TYR A 236 -2.14 1.18 24.02
C TYR A 236 -3.56 1.08 24.55
N THR A 237 -3.73 1.45 25.82
CA THR A 237 -5.05 1.56 26.46
C THR A 237 -5.10 2.83 27.33
N GLY A 238 -6.30 3.29 27.65
CA GLY A 238 -6.48 4.46 28.51
C GLY A 238 -5.86 5.73 27.93
N GLN A 239 -5.08 6.44 28.73
CA GLN A 239 -4.57 7.78 28.40
C GLN A 239 -3.65 7.77 27.17
N GLU A 240 -2.73 6.81 27.05
CA GLU A 240 -1.77 6.75 25.93
C GLU A 240 -2.48 6.55 24.58
N ALA A 241 -3.50 5.68 24.56
CA ALA A 241 -4.35 5.49 23.39
C ALA A 241 -5.11 6.78 23.05
N SER A 242 -5.62 7.48 24.07
CA SER A 242 -6.31 8.75 23.84
C SER A 242 -5.38 9.83 23.29
N ASP A 243 -4.14 9.93 23.78
CA ASP A 243 -3.18 10.94 23.31
C ASP A 243 -2.81 10.71 21.84
N LEU A 244 -2.66 9.44 21.42
CA LEU A 244 -2.43 9.06 20.03
C LEU A 244 -3.62 9.41 19.12
N LEU A 245 -4.85 9.15 19.58
CA LEU A 245 -6.07 9.47 18.83
C LEU A 245 -6.29 10.99 18.74
N ILE A 246 -6.00 11.74 19.80
CA ILE A 246 -6.00 13.21 19.81
C ILE A 246 -4.92 13.76 18.86
N ALA A 247 -3.75 13.12 18.78
CA ALA A 247 -2.72 13.51 17.83
C ALA A 247 -3.17 13.26 16.38
N ALA A 248 -3.81 12.11 16.12
CA ALA A 248 -4.35 11.76 14.80
C ALA A 248 -5.45 12.73 14.36
N SER A 249 -6.30 13.20 15.28
CA SER A 249 -7.42 14.08 14.96
C SER A 249 -7.01 15.47 14.49
N ARG A 250 -5.74 15.85 14.64
CA ARG A 250 -5.17 17.08 14.08
C ARG A 250 -5.07 17.04 12.56
N ASN A 251 -5.08 15.85 11.96
CA ASN A 251 -5.13 15.68 10.52
C ASN A 251 -6.60 15.64 10.08
N GLU A 252 -7.01 16.58 9.21
CA GLU A 252 -8.41 16.77 8.81
C GLU A 252 -9.08 15.49 8.31
N ARG A 253 -8.34 14.66 7.56
CA ARG A 253 -8.87 13.39 7.01
C ARG A 253 -8.97 12.27 8.05
N LEU A 254 -8.19 12.32 9.13
CA LEU A 254 -8.23 11.34 10.22
C LEU A 254 -9.10 11.78 11.39
N MET A 255 -9.56 13.03 11.42
CA MET A 255 -10.31 13.60 12.53
C MET A 255 -11.57 12.82 12.87
N VAL A 256 -12.47 12.59 11.91
CA VAL A 256 -13.70 11.83 12.15
C VAL A 256 -13.44 10.39 12.61
N PRO A 257 -12.59 9.59 11.92
CA PRO A 257 -12.31 8.22 12.38
C PRO A 257 -11.59 8.18 13.73
N ALA A 258 -10.68 9.12 14.00
CA ALA A 258 -9.99 9.20 15.29
C ALA A 258 -10.95 9.55 16.44
N LEU A 259 -11.85 10.52 16.24
CA LEU A 259 -12.87 10.88 17.23
C LEU A 259 -13.84 9.73 17.52
N ARG A 260 -14.28 9.02 16.46
CA ARG A 260 -15.11 7.80 16.60
C ARG A 260 -14.44 6.70 17.39
N GLN A 261 -13.12 6.56 17.26
CA GLN A 261 -12.39 5.55 18.01
C GLN A 261 -12.11 6.00 19.43
N LEU A 262 -11.87 7.31 19.64
CA LEU A 262 -11.67 7.90 20.95
C LEU A 262 -12.94 7.78 21.81
N SER A 263 -14.13 7.96 21.23
CA SER A 263 -15.41 7.78 21.94
C SER A 263 -15.68 6.32 22.33
N ARG A 264 -15.04 5.34 21.69
CA ARG A 264 -15.16 3.91 22.01
C ARG A 264 -14.22 3.46 23.12
N LEU A 265 -13.30 4.32 23.58
CA LEU A 265 -12.43 3.99 24.70
C LEU A 265 -13.27 3.92 25.98
N SER A 266 -13.22 2.77 26.67
CA SER A 266 -13.89 2.57 27.96
C SER A 266 -12.88 1.99 28.96
N PRO A 267 -12.66 2.64 30.13
CA PRO A 267 -13.21 3.93 30.56
C PRO A 267 -12.61 5.11 29.77
N LEU A 268 -13.39 6.19 29.58
CA LEU A 268 -12.94 7.37 28.83
C LEU A 268 -11.94 8.20 29.67
N PRO A 269 -10.67 8.37 29.24
CA PRO A 269 -9.67 9.10 30.03
C PRO A 269 -10.01 10.59 30.19
N GLU A 270 -9.58 11.21 31.28
CA GLU A 270 -9.89 12.61 31.58
C GLU A 270 -9.41 13.57 30.47
N GLY A 271 -8.23 13.32 29.89
CA GLY A 271 -7.73 14.11 28.76
C GLY A 271 -8.60 14.00 27.51
N ALA A 272 -9.14 12.81 27.24
CA ALA A 272 -10.07 12.56 26.14
C ALA A 272 -11.40 13.30 26.33
N GLN A 273 -11.93 13.31 27.57
CA GLN A 273 -13.15 14.04 27.93
C GLN A 273 -12.98 15.54 27.71
N GLN A 274 -11.89 16.12 28.21
CA GLN A 274 -11.59 17.55 28.04
C GLN A 274 -11.43 17.93 26.57
N TYR A 275 -10.79 17.06 25.77
CA TYR A 275 -10.62 17.27 24.34
C TYR A 275 -11.95 17.23 23.58
N LEU A 276 -12.80 16.22 23.81
CA LEU A 276 -14.12 16.13 23.18
C LEU A 276 -15.00 17.34 23.53
N LEU A 277 -14.99 17.76 24.80
CA LEU A 277 -15.73 18.95 25.24
C LEU A 277 -15.21 20.25 24.61
N ALA A 278 -13.92 20.32 24.26
CA ALA A 278 -13.34 21.45 23.55
C ALA A 278 -13.72 21.44 22.06
N GLU A 279 -13.66 20.28 21.41
CA GLU A 279 -14.07 20.11 20.00
C GLU A 279 -15.58 20.34 19.81
N LEU A 280 -16.41 20.00 20.81
CA LEU A 280 -17.85 20.31 20.82
C LEU A 280 -18.13 21.81 20.67
N GLY A 281 -17.29 22.65 21.30
CA GLY A 281 -17.43 24.11 21.25
C GLY A 281 -17.13 24.71 19.87
N LYS A 282 -16.61 23.93 18.92
CA LYS A 282 -16.30 24.40 17.57
C LYS A 282 -17.50 24.21 16.64
N HIS A 283 -17.87 25.27 15.94
CA HIS A 283 -19.04 25.30 15.03
C HIS A 283 -19.02 24.25 13.92
N GLN A 284 -17.82 23.81 13.48
CA GLN A 284 -17.68 22.90 12.35
C GLN A 284 -17.95 21.43 12.71
N TYR A 285 -17.71 21.03 13.97
CA TYR A 285 -17.70 19.62 14.37
C TYR A 285 -18.53 19.32 15.62
N GLY A 286 -19.10 20.34 16.25
CA GLY A 286 -19.92 20.19 17.45
C GLY A 286 -21.11 19.24 17.29
N GLY A 287 -21.80 19.26 16.14
CA GLY A 287 -22.89 18.32 15.86
C GLY A 287 -22.44 16.85 15.78
N LEU A 288 -21.26 16.59 15.21
CA LEU A 288 -20.69 15.25 15.09
C LEU A 288 -20.23 14.73 16.46
N VAL A 289 -19.54 15.55 17.24
CA VAL A 289 -19.09 15.20 18.59
C VAL A 289 -20.30 14.97 19.52
N ALA A 290 -21.35 15.78 19.40
CA ALA A 290 -22.60 15.58 20.14
C ALA A 290 -23.25 14.22 19.82
N GLY A 291 -23.32 13.84 18.54
CA GLY A 291 -23.82 12.54 18.12
C GLY A 291 -23.00 11.37 18.69
N LEU A 292 -21.66 11.46 18.64
CA LEU A 292 -20.78 10.43 19.20
C LEU A 292 -20.90 10.31 20.72
N LEU A 293 -21.10 11.43 21.43
CA LEU A 293 -21.30 11.43 22.88
C LEU A 293 -22.69 10.91 23.28
N LEU A 294 -23.71 11.05 22.43
CA LEU A 294 -25.05 10.48 22.65
C LEU A 294 -25.08 8.96 22.44
N GLU A 295 -24.24 8.44 21.54
CA GLU A 295 -24.05 6.99 21.36
C GLU A 295 -23.31 6.35 22.55
N MET A 296 -22.56 7.16 23.32
CA MET A 296 -21.91 6.71 24.54
C MET A 296 -22.89 6.76 25.72
N ASP A 297 -23.19 5.61 26.31
CA ASP A 297 -24.08 5.47 27.47
C ASP A 297 -23.39 5.90 28.79
N GLU A 298 -22.74 7.07 28.78
CA GLU A 298 -21.99 7.66 29.90
C GLU A 298 -22.77 8.86 30.48
N PRO A 299 -23.64 8.65 31.49
CA PRO A 299 -24.57 9.66 31.99
C PRO A 299 -23.89 10.89 32.60
N ARG A 300 -22.62 10.77 33.03
CA ARG A 300 -21.83 11.88 33.56
C ARG A 300 -21.42 12.87 32.47
N LEU A 301 -21.08 12.37 31.28
CA LEU A 301 -20.67 13.20 30.14
C LEU A 301 -21.89 13.89 29.50
N LEU A 302 -23.03 13.21 29.46
CA LEU A 302 -24.31 13.79 29.02
C LEU A 302 -24.76 14.95 29.93
N GLY A 303 -24.57 14.84 31.25
CA GLY A 303 -24.83 15.93 32.20
C GLY A 303 -23.94 17.15 31.95
N GLN A 304 -22.63 16.94 31.74
CA GLN A 304 -21.69 18.04 31.43
C GLN A 304 -21.97 18.68 30.06
N LEU A 305 -22.43 17.89 29.09
CA LEU A 305 -22.93 18.34 27.78
C LEU A 305 -24.13 19.28 27.93
N ALA A 306 -25.15 18.85 28.67
CA ALA A 306 -26.36 19.63 28.90
C ALA A 306 -26.05 20.97 29.59
N ASP A 307 -25.16 20.95 30.59
CA ASP A 307 -24.72 22.13 31.33
C ASP A 307 -23.90 23.13 30.49
N ARG A 308 -23.13 22.66 29.50
CA ARG A 308 -22.36 23.53 28.60
C ARG A 308 -23.23 24.09 27.48
N LEU A 309 -24.10 23.28 26.89
CA LEU A 309 -25.06 23.74 25.88
C LEU A 309 -25.97 24.83 26.44
N THR A 310 -26.55 24.63 27.64
CA THR A 310 -27.35 25.67 28.31
C THR A 310 -26.53 26.93 28.64
N ARG A 311 -25.26 26.80 29.03
CA ARG A 311 -24.39 27.97 29.26
C ARG A 311 -24.02 28.71 27.97
N GLN A 312 -23.84 28.00 26.86
CA GLN A 312 -23.53 28.58 25.56
C GLN A 312 -24.76 29.27 24.96
N GLU A 313 -25.94 28.66 25.04
CA GLU A 313 -27.22 29.29 24.68
C GLU A 313 -27.48 30.56 25.48
N ARG A 314 -27.24 30.54 26.80
CA ARG A 314 -27.37 31.74 27.65
C ARG A 314 -26.42 32.86 27.20
N ARG A 315 -25.18 32.54 26.80
CA ARG A 315 -24.23 33.56 26.28
C ARG A 315 -24.67 34.12 24.93
N HIS A 316 -25.21 33.29 24.03
CA HIS A 316 -25.75 33.76 22.75
C HIS A 316 -27.01 34.61 22.94
N ALA A 317 -27.92 34.22 23.85
CA ALA A 317 -29.10 35.02 24.20
C ALA A 317 -28.71 36.37 24.85
N SER A 318 -27.66 36.39 25.67
CA SER A 318 -27.14 37.63 26.29
C SER A 318 -26.47 38.55 25.26
N SER A 319 -25.77 37.99 24.27
CA SER A 319 -25.08 38.75 23.22
C SER A 319 -26.05 39.35 22.20
N VAL A 320 -27.19 38.70 21.94
CA VAL A 320 -28.24 39.22 21.05
C VAL A 320 -29.08 40.31 21.73
N MET A 321 -29.15 40.33 23.07
CA MET A 321 -29.84 41.38 23.83
C MET A 321 -29.00 42.66 24.10
N MET A 322 -27.72 42.71 23.72
CA MET A 322 -26.87 43.93 23.85
C MET A 322 -26.50 44.55 22.49
N SER A 323 -27.44 44.60 21.55
CA SER A 323 -27.27 45.35 20.30
C SER A 323 -28.55 46.09 19.92
N ASP A 324 -29.09 46.88 20.84
CA ASP A 324 -29.84 48.10 20.46
C ASP A 324 -30.07 48.99 21.68
N THR A 325 -29.13 49.89 21.97
CA THR A 325 -29.46 51.08 22.77
C THR A 325 -28.75 52.29 22.20
N GLY A 326 -29.49 53.00 21.34
CA GLY A 326 -29.61 54.46 21.43
C GLY A 326 -28.58 55.27 20.65
N THR A 327 -28.91 55.60 19.40
CA THR A 327 -28.59 56.90 18.82
C THR A 327 -29.07 58.03 19.75
N PRO A 328 -28.20 58.95 20.21
CA PRO A 328 -28.67 60.12 20.93
C PRO A 328 -29.14 61.21 19.97
N ASP A 329 -30.35 61.70 20.27
CA ASP A 329 -31.02 62.88 19.73
C ASP A 329 -30.09 64.05 19.42
N THR A 330 -30.07 64.47 18.15
CA THR A 330 -29.73 65.84 17.76
C THR A 330 -30.97 66.71 17.91
N ARG A 331 -30.93 67.69 18.83
CA ARG A 331 -31.88 68.80 18.94
C ARG A 331 -31.29 70.11 18.36
N PRO A 332 -32.13 71.11 18.03
CA PRO A 332 -32.03 71.87 16.79
C PRO A 332 -31.61 73.34 16.97
N GLY A 333 -31.21 73.97 15.86
CA GLY A 333 -31.41 75.40 15.57
C GLY A 333 -30.44 76.40 16.21
N LEU A 334 -29.52 76.93 15.39
CA LEU A 334 -29.49 78.33 14.95
C LEU A 334 -28.57 78.48 13.73
#